data_AF-T1H1P2-F1
#
_entry.id   AF-T1H1P2-F1
#
_cell.length_a   1.000
_cell.length_b   1.000
_cell.length_c   1.000
_cell.angle_alpha   90.00
_cell.angle_beta   90.00
_cell.angle_gamma   90.00
#
_symmetry.space_group_name_H-M   'P 1'
#
loop_
_entity.id
_entity.type
_entity.pdbx_description
1 polymer ?
#
loop_
_entity_poly.entity_id
_entity_poly.type
_entity_poly.pdbx_seq_one_letter_code
_entity_poly.pdbx_strand_id
1 'polypeptide(L)' 'QNVEGYIPPLVAVQFDVEVGTLINIECKAWAKNIVHDRAERRGSVHFELLIDD' A
#
# COMPACT_ATOMS: atom_id res chain seq x y z
N GLN A 1 6.76 -24.32 -8.96
CA GLN A 1 7.65 -24.08 -10.11
C GLN A 1 8.00 -22.61 -10.10
N ASN A 2 9.28 -22.24 -10.17
CA ASN A 2 9.66 -20.84 -10.30
C ASN A 2 9.53 -20.46 -11.77
N VAL A 3 8.87 -19.33 -12.05
CA VAL A 3 8.73 -18.79 -13.39
C VAL A 3 9.87 -17.78 -13.58
N GLU A 4 10.84 -18.15 -14.41
CA GLU A 4 11.94 -17.26 -14.76
C GLU A 4 11.38 -16.01 -15.46
N GLY A 5 11.83 -14.82 -15.03
CA GLY A 5 11.33 -13.55 -15.55
C GLY A 5 9.93 -13.14 -15.07
N TYR A 6 9.37 -13.78 -14.05
CA TYR A 6 8.10 -13.33 -13.46
C TYR A 6 8.21 -11.93 -12.87
N ILE A 7 7.29 -11.05 -13.28
CA ILE A 7 7.15 -9.69 -12.76
C ILE A 7 5.77 -9.61 -12.07
N PRO A 8 5.72 -9.34 -10.76
CA PRO A 8 4.46 -9.11 -10.06
C PRO A 8 3.69 -7.92 -10.66
N PRO A 9 2.35 -7.96 -10.71
CA PRO A 9 1.56 -6.80 -11.09
C PRO A 9 1.80 -5.64 -10.12
N LEU A 10 1.86 -4.42 -10.66
CA LEU A 10 2.05 -3.18 -9.91
C LEU A 10 0.80 -2.31 -9.98
N VAL A 11 0.51 -1.59 -8.90
CA VAL A 11 -0.58 -0.62 -8.81
C VAL A 11 0.01 0.69 -8.29
N ALA A 12 -0.29 1.79 -8.97
CA ALA A 12 0.10 3.14 -8.54
C ALA A 12 -1.14 3.90 -8.05
N VAL A 13 -0.95 4.71 -7.00
CA VAL A 13 -1.97 5.60 -6.45
C VAL A 13 -1.38 7.00 -6.40
N GLN A 14 -2.13 7.98 -6.91
CA GLN A 14 -1.76 9.39 -6.83
C GLN A 14 -2.60 10.05 -5.73
N PHE A 15 -1.92 10.75 -4.82
CA PHE A 15 -2.55 11.51 -3.76
C PHE A 15 -2.44 13.00 -4.08
N ASP A 16 -3.55 13.71 -3.97
CA ASP A 16 -3.61 15.17 -4.01
C ASP A 16 -3.89 15.64 -2.58
N VAL A 17 -2.89 16.25 -1.94
CA VAL A 17 -2.87 16.53 -0.50
C VAL A 17 -2.29 17.91 -0.22
N GLU A 18 -2.71 18.50 0.91
CA GLU A 18 -2.24 19.80 1.37
C GLU A 18 -0.82 19.71 1.97
N VAL A 19 0.03 20.68 1.64
CA VAL A 19 1.40 20.79 2.17
C VAL A 19 1.38 21.05 3.68
N GLY A 20 2.35 20.50 4.42
CA GLY A 20 2.42 20.65 5.88
C GLY A 20 1.41 19.81 6.67
N THR A 21 0.59 18.98 6.02
CA THR A 21 -0.36 18.07 6.68
C THR A 21 0.18 16.64 6.74
N LEU A 22 0.28 16.08 7.95
CA LEU A 22 0.63 14.68 8.15
C LEU A 22 -0.61 13.78 7.96
N ILE A 23 -0.56 12.91 6.95
CA ILE A 23 -1.67 12.02 6.59
C ILE A 23 -1.28 10.57 6.84
N ASN A 24 -2.13 9.86 7.59
CA ASN A 24 -1.98 8.43 7.87
C ASN A 24 -2.79 7.61 6.85
N ILE A 25 -2.11 6.78 6.06
CA ILE A 25 -2.72 6.04 4.94
C ILE A 25 -2.63 4.53 5.20
N GLU A 26 -3.73 3.80 5.02
CA GLU A 26 -3.74 2.32 4.98
C GLU A 26 -4.35 1.86 3.64
N CYS A 27 -3.54 1.27 2.76
CA CYS A 27 -4.00 0.69 1.50
C CYS A 27 -4.22 -0.82 1.67
N LYS A 28 -5.43 -1.31 1.41
CA LYS A 28 -5.82 -2.72 1.54
C LYS A 28 -6.08 -3.38 0.19
N ALA A 29 -5.51 -4.55 -0.03
CA ALA A 29 -5.84 -5.37 -1.18
C ALA A 29 -7.05 -6.25 -0.87
N TRP A 30 -8.13 -6.15 -1.65
CA TRP A 30 -9.37 -6.90 -1.42
C TRP A 30 -9.50 -8.05 -2.42
N ALA A 31 -9.42 -9.28 -1.94
CA ALA A 31 -9.76 -10.49 -2.69
C ALA A 31 -10.15 -11.61 -1.72
N LYS A 32 -10.90 -12.61 -2.20
CA LYS A 32 -11.41 -13.73 -1.38
C LYS A 32 -10.30 -14.52 -0.66
N ASN A 33 -9.08 -14.53 -1.22
CA ASN A 33 -7.91 -15.28 -0.74
C ASN A 33 -6.87 -14.40 -0.04
N ILE A 34 -7.16 -13.12 0.22
CA ILE A 34 -6.26 -12.23 0.96
C ILE A 34 -6.72 -12.16 2.40
N VAL A 35 -5.86 -12.63 3.31
CA VAL A 35 -6.07 -12.50 4.76
C VAL A 35 -5.55 -11.14 5.20
N HIS A 36 -6.39 -10.39 5.92
CA HIS A 36 -6.01 -9.11 6.52
C HIS A 36 -5.63 -9.32 7.98
N ASP A 37 -4.38 -9.03 8.31
CA ASP A 37 -3.88 -9.06 9.69
C ASP A 37 -3.11 -7.77 9.97
N ARG A 38 -3.56 -7.00 10.96
CA ARG A 38 -2.95 -5.73 11.33
C ARG A 38 -1.62 -5.89 12.09
N ALA A 39 -1.47 -6.96 12.88
CA ALA A 39 -0.24 -7.20 13.62
C ALA A 39 0.90 -7.58 12.67
N GLU A 40 0.59 -8.41 11.68
CA GLU A 40 1.56 -8.86 10.67
C GLU A 40 1.62 -7.95 9.42
N ARG A 41 0.77 -6.90 9.35
CA ARG A 41 0.57 -6.04 8.17
C ARG A 41 0.32 -6.86 6.89
N ARG A 42 -0.48 -7.92 7.00
CA ARG A 42 -0.84 -8.79 5.88
C ARG A 42 -2.07 -8.25 5.18
N GLY A 43 -2.03 -8.27 3.84
CA GLY A 43 -3.13 -7.79 3.00
C GLY A 43 -3.30 -6.26 3.01
N SER A 44 -2.44 -5.53 3.72
CA SER A 44 -2.43 -4.06 3.72
C SER A 44 -1.04 -3.49 3.88
N VAL A 45 -0.86 -2.25 3.44
CA VAL A 45 0.32 -1.44 3.72
C VAL A 45 -0.12 -0.17 4.42
N HIS A 46 0.66 0.24 5.42
CA HIS A 46 0.46 1.48 6.14
C HIS A 46 1.71 2.35 6.00
N PHE A 47 1.49 3.63 5.71
CA PHE A 47 2.53 4.64 5.62
C PHE A 47 1.96 6.01 5.99
N GLU A 48 2.85 6.91 6.36
CA GLU A 48 2.55 8.32 6.62
C GLU A 48 3.06 9.16 5.45
N LEU A 49 2.27 10.17 5.06
CA LEU A 49 2.62 11.11 4.00
C LEU A 49 2.62 12.52 4.60
N LEU A 50 3.75 13.21 4.44
CA LEU A 50 3.91 14.64 4.71
C LEU A 50 4.69 15.22 3.54
N ILE A 51 4.13 16.25 2.91
CA ILE A 51 4.85 17.06 1.93
C ILE A 51 5.43 18.25 2.70
N ASP A 52 6.76 18.35 2.67
CA ASP A 52 7.50 19.48 3.22
C ASP A 52 7.62 20.59 2.16
N ASP A 53 7.75 21.84 2.61
CA ASP A 53 7.89 23.03 1.75
C ASP A 53 9.24 23.10 1.01
#